data_AF-A0AAV0X8K4-F1
#
_entry.id   AF-A0AAV0X8K4-F1
#
_cell.length_a   1.000
_cell.length_b   1.000
_cell.length_c   1.000
_cell.angle_alpha   90.00
_cell.angle_beta   90.00
_cell.angle_gamma   90.00
#
_symmetry.space_group_name_H-M   'P 1'
#
loop_
_entity.id
_entity.type
_entity.pdbx_description
1 polymer ?
#
loop_
_entity_poly.entity_id
_entity_poly.type
_entity_poly.pdbx_seq_one_letter_code
_entity_poly.pdbx_strand_id
1 'polypeptide(L)'
;MPRRCVICNAYDKKSDKSFHCFPKNKDRKKLWLKVCGIDIHLPSYRVCEDHFSDEDLLPSGFLKSIAIPVNINSKQPELLESTNTGSSSNSSQSFKETDITELINLGFSREQVIQELKRFNGNKNQAMASLFAKILKF
;
A
#
# COMPACT_ATOMS: atom_id res chain seq x y z
N MET A 1 -16.86 -23.59 18.37
CA MET A 1 -15.65 -22.92 18.91
C MET A 1 -15.79 -21.44 18.64
N PRO A 2 -15.56 -20.55 19.62
CA PRO A 2 -15.68 -19.12 19.41
C PRO A 2 -14.65 -18.66 18.38
N ARG A 3 -15.07 -17.82 17.44
CA ARG A 3 -14.15 -17.17 16.49
C ARG A 3 -13.33 -16.14 17.27
N ARG A 4 -12.01 -16.15 17.04
CA ARG A 4 -11.05 -15.24 17.69
C ARG A 4 -10.26 -14.50 16.64
N CYS A 5 -10.14 -13.18 16.79
CA CYS A 5 -9.24 -12.36 15.98
C CYS A 5 -7.79 -12.69 16.35
N VAL A 6 -6.94 -12.90 15.35
CA VAL A 6 -5.52 -13.20 15.54
C VAL A 6 -4.69 -11.96 15.93
N ILE A 7 -5.17 -10.75 15.61
CA ILE A 7 -4.45 -9.49 15.90
C ILE A 7 -4.80 -8.96 17.29
N CYS A 8 -6.07 -8.64 17.54
CA CYS A 8 -6.52 -8.05 18.81
C CYS A 8 -7.07 -9.06 19.82
N ASN A 9 -7.04 -10.35 19.49
CA ASN A 9 -7.51 -11.42 20.37
C ASN A 9 -9.01 -11.35 20.72
N ALA A 10 -9.76 -10.48 20.04
CA ALA A 10 -11.19 -10.29 20.24
C ALA A 10 -11.97 -11.55 19.91
N TYR A 11 -13.02 -11.81 20.68
CA TYR A 11 -13.93 -12.92 20.48
C TYR A 11 -15.23 -12.43 19.88
N ASP A 12 -15.90 -13.29 19.13
CA ASP A 12 -17.28 -13.11 18.67
C ASP A 12 -18.23 -13.05 19.89
N LYS A 13 -18.39 -11.85 20.47
CA LYS A 13 -19.25 -11.59 21.62
C LYS A 13 -20.62 -11.08 21.15
N LYS A 14 -21.39 -11.83 20.34
CA LYS A 14 -22.72 -11.41 19.84
C LYS A 14 -22.78 -10.00 19.21
N SER A 15 -21.63 -9.41 18.91
CA SER A 15 -21.52 -8.13 18.24
C SER A 15 -21.58 -8.43 16.76
N ASP A 16 -22.31 -7.63 15.97
CA ASP A 16 -22.40 -7.72 14.50
C ASP A 16 -21.06 -7.47 13.77
N LYS A 17 -19.93 -7.82 14.39
CA LYS A 17 -18.60 -7.69 13.82
C LYS A 17 -18.30 -8.87 12.91
N SER A 18 -17.87 -8.56 11.70
CA SER A 18 -17.43 -9.55 10.73
C SER A 18 -16.04 -10.09 11.09
N PHE A 19 -15.88 -11.41 10.94
CA PHE A 19 -14.60 -12.10 11.09
C PHE A 19 -14.20 -12.72 9.76
N HIS A 20 -13.10 -12.23 9.19
CA HIS A 20 -12.65 -12.62 7.86
C HIS A 20 -11.60 -13.73 7.92
N CYS A 21 -11.72 -14.68 7.00
CA CYS A 21 -10.74 -15.73 6.80
C CYS A 21 -9.51 -15.19 6.06
N PHE A 22 -8.37 -15.83 6.26
CA PHE A 22 -7.20 -15.56 5.43
C PHE A 22 -7.49 -15.84 3.94
N PRO A 23 -6.96 -15.02 3.02
CA PRO A 23 -7.12 -15.24 1.58
C PRO A 23 -6.66 -16.63 1.15
N LYS A 24 -7.33 -17.20 0.14
CA LYS A 24 -6.91 -18.47 -0.49
C LYS A 24 -5.61 -18.32 -1.30
N ASN A 25 -5.36 -17.13 -1.84
CA ASN A 25 -4.16 -16.83 -2.61
C ASN A 25 -2.91 -16.85 -1.70
N LYS A 26 -1.89 -17.63 -2.08
CA LYS A 26 -0.67 -17.85 -1.29
C LYS A 26 0.08 -16.55 -1.00
N ASP A 27 0.17 -15.63 -1.95
CA ASP A 27 0.95 -14.39 -1.78
C ASP A 27 0.25 -13.43 -0.84
N ARG A 28 -1.06 -13.23 -1.03
CA ARG A 28 -1.88 -12.44 -0.10
C ARG A 28 -1.91 -13.04 1.30
N LYS A 29 -1.96 -14.36 1.38
CA LYS A 29 -1.89 -15.08 2.65
C LYS A 29 -0.57 -14.82 3.36
N LYS A 30 0.58 -14.91 2.66
CA LYS A 30 1.90 -14.55 3.22
C LYS A 30 1.95 -13.10 3.68
N LEU A 31 1.37 -12.19 2.89
CA LEU A 31 1.32 -10.77 3.26
C LEU A 31 0.52 -10.57 4.55
N TRP A 32 -0.67 -11.18 4.66
CA TRP A 32 -1.48 -11.12 5.87
C TRP A 32 -0.75 -11.73 7.08
N LEU A 33 -0.07 -12.86 6.92
CA LEU A 33 0.73 -13.48 7.98
C LEU A 33 1.82 -12.52 8.47
N LYS A 34 2.56 -11.91 7.53
CA LYS A 34 3.60 -10.91 7.83
C LYS A 34 3.04 -9.71 8.60
N VAL A 35 1.92 -9.14 8.15
CA VAL A 35 1.33 -7.95 8.79
C VAL A 35 0.72 -8.27 10.15
N CYS A 36 0.11 -9.45 10.30
CA CYS A 36 -0.40 -9.93 11.59
C CYS A 36 0.72 -10.32 12.57
N GLY A 37 1.98 -10.40 12.12
CA GLY A 37 3.10 -10.85 12.94
C GLY A 37 2.99 -12.32 13.37
N ILE A 38 2.46 -13.18 12.49
CA ILE A 38 2.30 -14.61 12.76
C ILE A 38 3.00 -15.44 11.69
N ASP A 39 3.75 -16.45 12.12
CA ASP A 39 4.48 -17.34 11.21
C ASP A 39 3.67 -18.58 10.79
N ILE A 40 2.66 -18.94 11.57
CA ILE A 40 1.86 -20.14 11.38
C ILE A 40 0.44 -19.76 10.97
N HIS A 41 -0.07 -20.37 9.91
CA HIS A 41 -1.46 -20.25 9.52
C HIS A 41 -2.29 -21.41 10.06
N LEU A 42 -3.27 -21.12 10.93
CA LEU A 42 -4.30 -22.10 11.32
C LEU A 42 -5.62 -21.83 10.60
N PRO A 43 -6.36 -22.86 10.13
CA PRO A 43 -7.69 -22.69 9.50
C PRO A 43 -8.72 -21.99 10.39
N SER A 44 -8.50 -21.96 11.71
CA SER A 44 -9.32 -21.25 12.70
C SER A 44 -8.99 -19.76 12.81
N TYR A 45 -7.85 -19.30 12.27
CA TYR A 45 -7.44 -17.90 12.38
C TYR A 45 -8.34 -16.99 11.55
N ARG A 46 -8.81 -15.94 12.20
CA ARG A 46 -9.63 -14.89 11.60
C ARG A 46 -9.07 -13.54 11.98
N VAL A 47 -9.43 -12.52 11.20
CA VAL A 47 -9.17 -11.12 11.54
C VAL A 47 -10.52 -10.42 11.60
N CYS A 48 -10.78 -9.63 12.64
CA CYS A 48 -12.02 -8.85 12.73
C CYS A 48 -11.99 -7.65 11.78
N GLU A 49 -13.17 -7.17 11.39
CA GLU A 49 -13.36 -5.99 10.54
C GLU A 49 -12.67 -4.72 11.07
N ASP A 50 -12.49 -4.57 12.39
CA ASP A 50 -11.81 -3.42 13.00
C ASP A 50 -10.35 -3.24 12.51
N HIS A 51 -9.76 -4.27 11.90
CA HIS A 51 -8.43 -4.21 11.30
C HIS A 51 -8.46 -3.91 9.81
N PHE A 52 -9.63 -3.65 9.22
CA PHE A 52 -9.77 -3.27 7.83
C PHE A 52 -10.42 -1.89 7.77
N SER A 53 -10.06 -1.10 6.75
CA SER A 53 -10.74 0.16 6.51
C SER A 53 -12.16 -0.11 5.99
N ASP A 54 -13.12 0.75 6.34
CA ASP A 54 -14.50 0.68 5.81
C ASP A 54 -14.53 0.73 4.27
N GLU A 55 -13.56 1.42 3.66
CA GLU A 55 -13.43 1.47 2.20
C GLU A 55 -13.05 0.12 1.57
N ASP A 56 -12.42 -0.76 2.34
CA ASP A 56 -12.02 -2.11 1.93
C ASP A 56 -13.11 -3.16 2.18
N LEU A 57 -14.16 -2.78 2.91
CA LEU A 57 -15.34 -3.59 3.14
C LEU A 57 -16.37 -3.30 2.04
N LEU A 58 -16.78 -4.37 1.34
CA LEU A 58 -17.89 -4.30 0.40
C LEU A 58 -19.21 -4.30 1.20
N PRO A 59 -20.27 -3.65 0.68
CA PRO A 59 -21.60 -3.65 1.32
C PRO A 59 -22.21 -5.06 1.47
N SER A 60 -21.62 -6.06 0.81
CA SER A 60 -21.94 -7.48 0.98
C SER A 60 -21.31 -8.14 2.21
N GLY A 61 -20.52 -7.41 3.01
CA GLY A 61 -19.78 -7.94 4.16
C GLY A 61 -18.50 -8.71 3.78
N PHE A 62 -18.08 -8.64 2.51
CA PHE A 62 -16.84 -9.24 2.02
C PHE A 62 -15.73 -8.20 1.92
N LEU A 63 -14.48 -8.63 2.11
CA LEU A 63 -13.32 -7.78 1.87
C LEU A 63 -12.98 -7.70 0.39
N LYS A 64 -12.55 -6.51 -0.05
CA LYS A 64 -11.95 -6.32 -1.37
C LYS A 64 -10.75 -7.24 -1.58
N SER A 65 -10.48 -7.55 -2.84
CA SER A 65 -9.33 -8.39 -3.20
C SER A 65 -7.97 -7.75 -2.91
N ILE A 66 -7.95 -6.45 -2.60
CA ILE A 66 -6.77 -5.68 -2.23
C ILE A 66 -6.67 -5.41 -0.73
N ALA A 67 -7.72 -5.71 0.05
CA ALA A 67 -7.75 -5.40 1.47
C ALA A 67 -6.66 -6.16 2.24
N ILE A 68 -5.95 -5.43 3.12
CA ILE A 68 -4.91 -5.95 4.00
C ILE A 68 -5.20 -5.48 5.43
N PRO A 69 -5.12 -6.36 6.44
CA PRO A 69 -5.38 -5.97 7.81
C PRO A 69 -4.30 -5.02 8.33
N VAL A 70 -4.69 -3.97 9.04
CA VAL A 70 -3.80 -3.04 9.70
C VAL A 70 -3.61 -3.48 11.16
N ASN A 71 -2.35 -3.74 11.52
CA ASN A 71 -1.98 -4.03 12.90
C ASN A 71 -1.79 -2.71 13.67
N ILE A 72 -2.88 -2.15 14.18
CA ILE A 72 -2.90 -0.90 14.95
C ILE A 72 -2.08 -0.94 16.26
N ASN A 73 -1.61 -2.11 16.70
CA ASN A 73 -0.75 -2.26 17.88
C ASN A 73 0.76 -2.21 17.59
N SER A 74 1.20 -2.31 16.33
CA SER A 74 2.59 -2.07 15.96
C SER A 74 2.78 -0.62 15.54
N LYS A 75 3.45 0.18 16.38
CA LYS A 75 3.93 1.52 16.04
C LYS A 75 5.01 1.48 14.94
N GLN A 76 4.73 1.02 13.73
CA GLN A 76 5.58 1.30 12.56
C GLN A 76 4.74 1.44 11.28
N PRO A 77 4.79 2.61 10.60
CA PRO A 77 4.28 2.76 9.25
C PRO A 77 5.40 2.35 8.27
N GLU A 78 5.38 1.11 7.78
CA GLU A 78 6.18 0.78 6.59
C GLU A 78 5.48 -0.23 5.67
N LEU A 79 5.11 0.31 4.49
CA LEU A 79 5.02 -0.31 3.18
C LEU A 79 4.06 -1.49 2.94
N LEU A 80 3.00 -1.15 2.21
CA LEU A 80 2.64 -1.94 1.04
C LEU A 80 1.93 -1.05 0.01
N GLU A 81 2.76 -0.33 -0.72
CA GLU A 81 2.47 0.14 -2.06
C GLU A 81 2.18 -1.06 -2.95
N SER A 82 0.98 -1.13 -3.54
CA SER A 82 0.74 -1.43 -4.96
C SER A 82 -0.70 -1.88 -5.19
N THR A 83 -1.50 -1.03 -5.83
CA THR A 83 -2.30 -1.47 -6.98
C THR A 83 -2.44 -0.34 -7.99
N ASN A 84 -1.74 -0.47 -9.11
CA ASN A 84 -2.11 0.17 -10.36
C ASN A 84 -3.37 -0.51 -10.92
N THR A 85 -4.36 0.26 -11.37
CA THR A 85 -4.88 0.24 -12.76
C THR A 85 -6.10 1.17 -12.90
N GLY A 86 -5.90 2.29 -13.62
CA GLY A 86 -6.79 2.72 -14.69
C GLY A 86 -7.96 3.67 -14.40
N SER A 87 -7.67 4.97 -14.33
CA SER A 87 -8.25 6.03 -15.20
C SER A 87 -8.61 7.33 -14.46
N SER A 88 -7.99 8.40 -14.95
CA SER A 88 -8.49 9.77 -14.99
C SER A 88 -8.50 10.61 -13.70
N SER A 89 -7.55 11.57 -13.71
CA SER A 89 -7.73 12.97 -13.32
C SER A 89 -7.40 13.39 -11.88
N ASN A 90 -6.36 14.23 -11.82
CA ASN A 90 -5.97 15.17 -10.76
C ASN A 90 -5.17 14.67 -9.54
N SER A 91 -3.85 14.73 -9.74
CA SER A 91 -2.91 15.54 -8.94
C SER A 91 -2.73 15.21 -7.46
N SER A 92 -1.98 14.14 -7.19
CA SER A 92 -0.99 14.04 -6.11
C SER A 92 -0.03 12.90 -6.42
N GLN A 93 0.65 12.95 -7.56
CA GLN A 93 1.66 11.95 -7.90
C GLN A 93 2.87 12.20 -7.00
N SER A 94 2.96 11.46 -5.90
CA SER A 94 4.09 11.49 -4.98
C SER A 94 5.28 10.85 -5.70
N PHE A 95 6.23 11.67 -6.14
CA PHE A 95 7.51 11.18 -6.68
C PHE A 95 8.42 10.82 -5.51
N LYS A 96 9.30 9.82 -5.69
CA LYS A 96 10.27 9.45 -4.67
C LYS A 96 11.18 10.64 -4.37
N GLU A 97 11.17 11.10 -3.12
CA GLU A 97 11.96 12.27 -2.71
C GLU A 97 13.47 12.01 -2.87
N THR A 98 13.91 10.75 -2.76
CA THR A 98 15.30 10.33 -3.04
C THR A 98 15.72 10.66 -4.48
N ASP A 99 14.85 10.40 -5.45
CA ASP A 99 15.12 10.64 -6.87
C ASP A 99 15.15 12.15 -7.15
N ILE A 100 14.31 12.92 -6.46
CA ILE A 100 14.31 14.39 -6.54
C ILE A 100 15.63 14.94 -5.99
N THR A 101 16.06 14.50 -4.80
CA THR A 101 17.30 14.97 -4.16
C THR A 101 18.52 14.66 -5.02
N GLU A 102 18.58 13.48 -5.64
CA GLU A 102 19.70 13.10 -6.50
C GLU A 102 19.80 13.99 -7.73
N LEU A 103 18.68 14.31 -8.37
CA LEU A 103 18.65 15.21 -9.53
C LEU A 103 18.96 16.66 -9.14
N ILE A 104 18.58 17.11 -7.93
CA ILE A 104 18.98 18.42 -7.41
C ILE A 104 20.49 18.48 -7.20
N ASN A 105 21.09 17.43 -6.65
CA ASN A 105 22.53 17.34 -6.45
C ASN A 105 23.32 17.32 -7.77
N LEU A 106 22.69 16.92 -8.88
CA LEU A 106 23.27 17.00 -10.23
C LEU A 106 23.21 18.42 -10.83
N GLY A 107 22.65 19.40 -10.11
CA GLY A 107 22.62 20.81 -10.51
C GLY A 107 21.31 21.27 -11.15
N PHE A 108 20.25 20.45 -11.09
CA PHE A 108 18.92 20.82 -11.60
C PHE A 108 18.04 21.41 -10.49
N SER A 109 17.19 22.39 -10.80
CA SER A 109 16.25 22.93 -9.80
C SER A 109 15.10 21.97 -9.51
N ARG A 110 14.59 21.99 -8.27
CA ARG A 110 13.50 21.11 -7.80
C ARG A 110 12.27 21.18 -8.72
N GLU A 111 11.96 22.36 -9.25
CA GLU A 111 10.79 22.59 -10.11
C GLU A 111 10.96 21.88 -11.46
N GLN A 112 12.15 21.95 -12.06
CA GLN A 112 12.45 21.27 -13.32
C GLN A 112 12.44 19.75 -13.14
N VAL A 113 13.02 19.28 -12.05
CA VAL A 113 13.03 17.86 -11.68
C VAL A 113 11.61 17.34 -11.52
N ILE A 114 10.76 18.03 -10.74
CA ILE A 114 9.36 17.65 -10.56
C ILE A 114 8.60 17.70 -11.88
N GLN A 115 8.87 18.68 -12.73
CA GLN A 115 8.23 18.81 -14.04
C GLN A 115 8.59 17.66 -14.99
N GLU A 116 9.85 17.26 -15.06
CA GLU A 116 10.28 16.15 -15.90
C GLU A 116 9.85 14.81 -15.30
N LEU A 117 9.91 14.62 -13.98
CA LEU A 117 9.32 13.45 -13.32
C LEU A 117 7.81 13.34 -13.58
N LYS A 118 7.08 14.46 -13.57
CA LYS A 118 5.66 14.49 -13.99
C LYS A 118 5.48 14.03 -15.43
N ARG A 119 6.33 14.50 -16.36
CA ARG A 119 6.26 14.13 -17.78
C ARG A 119 6.49 12.65 -18.03
N PHE A 120 7.40 12.03 -17.28
CA PHE A 120 7.80 10.64 -17.46
C PHE A 120 7.17 9.68 -16.42
N ASN A 121 6.01 10.04 -15.85
CA ASN A 121 5.29 9.22 -14.88
C ASN A 121 6.14 8.77 -13.66
N GLY A 122 7.12 9.58 -13.25
CA GLY A 122 8.03 9.30 -12.15
C GLY A 122 9.22 8.42 -12.52
N ASN A 123 9.47 8.15 -13.81
CA ASN A 123 10.64 7.41 -14.25
C ASN A 123 11.90 8.29 -14.19
N LYS A 124 12.72 8.09 -13.15
CA LYS A 124 13.99 8.80 -12.93
C LYS A 124 14.90 8.78 -14.16
N ASN A 125 15.13 7.61 -14.78
CA ASN A 125 16.08 7.49 -15.90
C ASN A 125 15.65 8.32 -17.11
N GLN A 126 14.34 8.32 -17.41
CA GLN A 126 13.79 9.11 -18.52
C GLN A 126 13.77 10.61 -18.20
N ALA A 127 13.39 10.99 -16.98
CA ALA A 127 13.45 12.37 -16.53
C ALA A 127 14.89 12.91 -16.57
N MET A 128 15.86 12.12 -16.12
CA MET A 128 17.27 12.45 -16.14
C MET A 128 17.79 12.61 -17.58
N ALA A 129 17.47 11.67 -18.47
CA ALA A 129 17.83 11.78 -19.89
C ALA A 129 17.23 13.03 -20.55
N SER A 130 15.99 13.38 -20.22
CA SER A 130 15.33 14.59 -20.73
C SER A 130 15.94 15.89 -20.18
N LEU A 131 16.27 15.91 -18.89
CA LEU A 131 16.96 17.02 -18.24
C LEU A 131 18.33 17.28 -18.89
N PHE A 132 19.12 16.22 -19.14
CA PHE A 132 20.39 16.35 -19.87
C PHE A 132 20.20 16.76 -21.32
N ALA A 133 19.22 16.19 -22.04
CA ALA A 133 18.93 16.58 -23.42
C ALA A 133 18.52 18.05 -23.54
N LYS A 134 17.91 18.62 -22.50
CA LYS A 134 17.52 20.04 -22.44
C LYS A 134 18.72 20.97 -22.25
N ILE A 135 19.78 20.51 -21.59
CA ILE A 135 21.06 21.24 -21.48
C ILE A 135 21.82 21.21 -22.81
N LEU A 136 21.72 20.12 -23.58
CA LEU A 136 22.48 19.92 -24.82
C LEU A 136 21.90 20.62 -26.06
N LYS A 137 20.69 21.20 -25.96
CA LYS A 137 20.11 22.02 -27.03
C LYS A 137 20.68 23.43 -26.97
N PHE A 138 21.78 23.63 -27.70
CA PHE A 138 22.28 24.95 -28.13
C PHE A 138 21.50 25.46 -29.34
#